data_AF-B7APF1-F1
#
_entry.id   AF-B7APF1-F1
#
_cell.length_a   1.000
_cell.length_b   1.000
_cell.length_c   1.000
_cell.angle_alpha   90.00
_cell.angle_beta   90.00
_cell.angle_gamma   90.00
#
_symmetry.space_group_name_H-M   'P 1'
#
loop_
_entity.id
_entity.type
_entity.pdbx_description
1 polymer ?
#
loop_
_entity_poly.entity_id
_entity_poly.type
_entity_poly.pdbx_seq_one_letter_code
_entity_poly.pdbx_strand_id
1 'polypeptide(L)'
;MYGEIANEDEPCIIWRYRTDKSCIFAINADYAQSNTALGIYSAMLYEAEGSIIYPVVNSQSVIAVNYPSFADENSEQMKKRYSRTMTEAMRDIIWPNLSGLTNRLGAKVTYMVTPQYNYKDSAGPDADELEYYFRLFRENGDEAGWAAYNLQDSTMRQKIVADYDTFRRNVPDYRLVSMYINASGRDKTMSLLKTSLLKDVRTVVTDYDATDRLFTYLSSNVTELRTTNDGLGYSYMNDFKNRCIETALGYSSVTLDMTDVLAPDDNSPEWSDVYENFAINLDGYLGSYGAFDKNTVSETDSRVRQFMTVRCSSVRDGNEIRVTLAGVQDETQSRLQNEAQDVTYYVLRTHGEEIEAVDGGSFKKIEDGAYLISAQQREFTVKLKDADALRYTD
;
A
#
# COMPACT_ATOMS: atom_id res chain seq x y z
N MET A 1 42.51 2.13 -15.57
CA MET A 1 41.52 3.16 -15.89
C MET A 1 40.21 2.60 -15.38
N TYR A 2 39.80 2.95 -14.16
CA TYR A 2 38.48 2.56 -13.67
C TYR A 2 37.47 3.26 -14.59
N GLY A 3 36.51 2.52 -15.13
CA GLY A 3 35.44 3.12 -15.93
C GLY A 3 34.72 4.18 -15.11
N GLU A 4 34.04 5.13 -15.78
CA GLU A 4 33.07 5.97 -15.08
C GLU A 4 32.12 5.07 -14.31
N ILE A 5 32.16 5.18 -12.99
CA ILE A 5 31.20 4.54 -12.09
C ILE A 5 29.93 5.39 -12.22
N ALA A 6 28.78 4.74 -12.44
CA ALA A 6 27.52 5.49 -12.44
C ALA A 6 27.33 6.13 -11.06
N ASN A 7 26.83 7.36 -10.99
CA ASN A 7 26.71 8.10 -9.73
C ASN A 7 25.86 7.36 -8.67
N GLU A 8 24.95 6.49 -9.11
CA GLU A 8 24.17 5.56 -8.28
C GLU A 8 25.00 4.45 -7.60
N ASP A 9 26.20 4.15 -8.12
CA ASP A 9 27.14 3.16 -7.59
C ASP A 9 28.27 3.78 -6.73
N GLU A 10 28.33 5.12 -6.62
CA GLU A 10 29.27 5.82 -5.73
C GLU A 10 28.80 5.81 -4.26
N PRO A 11 29.71 5.92 -3.27
CA PRO A 11 29.33 5.98 -1.86
C PRO A 11 28.43 7.19 -1.60
N CYS A 12 27.19 6.93 -1.15
CA CYS A 12 26.28 8.00 -0.78
C CYS A 12 26.89 8.86 0.34
N ILE A 13 27.04 10.16 0.07
CA ILE A 13 27.50 11.11 1.09
C ILE A 13 26.27 11.82 1.66
N ILE A 14 25.86 11.39 2.85
CA ILE A 14 24.98 12.16 3.72
C ILE A 14 25.85 12.74 4.83
N TRP A 15 25.92 14.07 4.91
CA TRP A 15 26.61 14.72 6.03
C TRP A 15 25.77 15.82 6.65
N ARG A 16 26.03 16.05 7.93
CA ARG A 16 25.35 17.02 8.77
C ARG A 16 26.37 17.89 9.49
N TYR A 17 26.08 19.19 9.58
CA TYR A 17 26.80 20.11 10.44
C TYR A 17 25.82 20.90 11.31
N ARG A 18 26.01 20.83 12.63
CA ARG A 18 25.16 21.51 13.61
C ARG A 18 25.89 22.71 14.19
N THR A 19 25.22 23.85 14.20
CA THR A 19 25.60 25.02 14.98
C THR A 19 24.65 25.16 16.16
N ASP A 20 24.89 26.13 17.04
CA ASP A 20 24.00 26.43 18.16
C ASP A 20 22.57 26.80 17.73
N LYS A 21 22.38 27.25 16.48
CA LYS A 21 21.10 27.79 15.98
C LYS A 21 20.57 27.14 14.70
N SER A 22 21.35 26.25 14.09
CA SER A 22 21.00 25.71 12.77
C SER A 22 21.57 24.32 12.55
N CYS A 23 20.94 23.57 11.65
CA CYS A 23 21.44 22.30 11.17
C CYS A 23 21.53 22.36 9.64
N ILE A 24 22.71 22.07 9.09
CA ILE A 24 22.96 21.99 7.65
C ILE A 24 23.07 20.53 7.28
N PHE A 25 22.33 20.12 6.24
CA PHE A 25 22.39 18.78 5.68
C PHE A 25 22.80 18.85 4.21
N ALA A 26 23.55 17.86 3.76
CA ALA A 26 23.85 17.67 2.36
C ALA A 26 23.68 16.19 1.99
N ILE A 27 23.06 15.96 0.85
CA ILE A 27 22.87 14.64 0.25
C ILE A 27 23.49 14.70 -1.14
N ASN A 28 24.52 13.89 -1.37
CA ASN A 28 25.04 13.64 -2.71
C ASN A 28 24.54 12.26 -3.16
N ALA A 29 23.35 12.22 -3.76
CA ALA A 29 22.77 11.01 -4.33
C ALA A 29 21.59 11.30 -5.27
N ASP A 30 21.50 10.54 -6.36
CA ASP A 30 20.42 10.71 -7.35
C ASP A 30 19.05 10.26 -6.85
N TYR A 31 19.01 9.31 -5.92
CA TYR A 31 17.75 8.87 -5.28
C TYR A 31 17.05 10.00 -4.50
N ALA A 32 17.76 11.09 -4.18
CA ALA A 32 17.18 12.27 -3.56
C ALA A 32 16.27 13.08 -4.50
N GLN A 33 16.33 12.83 -5.81
CA GLN A 33 15.50 13.55 -6.78
C GLN A 33 14.09 12.97 -6.93
N SER A 34 13.81 11.84 -6.27
CA SER A 34 12.56 11.10 -6.39
C SER A 34 11.87 10.94 -5.03
N ASN A 35 10.69 10.31 -5.01
CA ASN A 35 10.01 9.94 -3.77
C ASN A 35 10.75 8.87 -2.94
N THR A 36 11.89 8.34 -3.42
CA THR A 36 12.73 7.37 -2.72
C THR A 36 13.35 7.93 -1.43
N ALA A 37 13.66 9.23 -1.35
CA ALA A 37 14.34 9.83 -0.21
C ALA A 37 13.43 10.41 0.88
N LEU A 38 12.11 10.20 0.82
CA LEU A 38 11.14 10.82 1.75
C LEU A 38 11.49 10.60 3.24
N GLY A 39 11.96 9.40 3.58
CA GLY A 39 12.38 9.07 4.94
C GLY A 39 13.64 9.81 5.38
N ILE A 40 14.59 10.04 4.47
CA ILE A 40 15.79 10.84 4.74
C ILE A 40 15.39 12.28 5.06
N TYR A 41 14.48 12.87 4.29
CA TYR A 41 14.00 14.23 4.58
C TYR A 41 13.26 14.31 5.92
N SER A 42 12.46 13.29 6.25
CA SER A 42 11.79 13.18 7.54
C SER A 42 12.80 13.07 8.70
N ALA A 43 13.86 12.30 8.52
CA ALA A 43 14.94 12.16 9.49
C ALA A 43 15.74 13.47 9.66
N MET A 44 16.01 14.21 8.58
CA MET A 44 16.68 15.51 8.67
C MET A 44 15.87 16.52 9.50
N LEU A 45 14.54 16.55 9.30
CA LEU A 45 13.66 17.41 10.06
C LEU A 45 13.62 17.00 11.54
N TYR A 46 13.55 15.70 11.82
CA TYR A 46 13.65 15.18 13.18
C TYR A 46 14.97 15.55 13.87
N GLU A 47 16.10 15.45 13.17
CA GLU A 47 17.42 15.80 13.70
C GLU A 47 17.58 17.31 13.97
N ALA A 48 16.84 18.15 13.25
CA ALA A 48 16.85 19.60 13.46
C ALA A 48 16.08 20.01 14.73
N GLU A 49 15.10 19.21 15.15
CA GLU A 49 14.17 19.52 16.24
C GLU A 49 14.45 18.67 17.50
N GLY A 50 13.99 19.13 18.67
CA GLY A 50 14.10 18.35 19.93
C GLY A 50 13.03 17.24 20.06
N SER A 51 11.98 17.31 19.25
CA SER A 51 10.97 16.27 19.06
C SER A 51 10.14 16.67 17.84
N ILE A 52 9.63 15.71 17.08
CA ILE A 52 8.72 16.00 15.96
C ILE A 52 7.51 15.10 15.96
N ILE A 53 6.35 15.68 15.67
CA ILE A 53 5.16 14.94 15.32
C ILE A 53 4.71 15.29 13.90
N TYR A 54 4.37 14.27 13.11
CA TYR A 54 3.89 14.43 11.73
C TYR A 54 2.80 13.41 11.41
N PRO A 55 1.82 13.77 10.54
CA PRO A 55 0.75 12.86 10.16
C PRO A 55 1.30 11.70 9.33
N VAL A 56 0.67 10.54 9.45
CA VAL A 56 0.94 9.34 8.64
C VAL A 56 -0.37 8.70 8.19
N VAL A 57 -0.31 7.87 7.15
CA VAL A 57 -1.44 7.09 6.65
C VAL A 57 -1.76 5.93 7.60
N ASN A 58 -0.73 5.32 8.21
CA ASN A 58 -0.84 4.09 8.99
C ASN A 58 -1.50 2.97 8.16
N SER A 59 -0.88 2.53 7.07
CA SER A 59 -1.44 1.46 6.25
C SER A 59 -0.40 0.64 5.51
N GLN A 60 -0.49 -0.68 5.66
CA GLN A 60 0.20 -1.67 4.85
C GLN A 60 -0.82 -2.51 4.08
N SER A 61 -0.71 -2.54 2.76
CA SER A 61 -1.61 -3.30 1.88
C SER A 61 -0.85 -4.30 1.02
N VAL A 62 -1.50 -5.43 0.77
CA VAL A 62 -1.05 -6.44 -0.20
C VAL A 62 -2.07 -6.51 -1.32
N ILE A 63 -1.60 -6.40 -2.56
CA ILE A 63 -2.46 -6.33 -3.74
C ILE A 63 -2.05 -7.43 -4.70
N ALA A 64 -2.88 -8.45 -4.85
CA ALA A 64 -2.69 -9.45 -5.89
C ALA A 64 -3.39 -8.95 -7.14
N VAL A 65 -2.63 -8.53 -8.15
CA VAL A 65 -3.19 -8.04 -9.40
C VAL A 65 -3.35 -9.16 -10.39
N ASN A 66 -4.36 -9.01 -11.25
CA ASN A 66 -4.66 -9.97 -12.30
C ASN A 66 -4.96 -11.36 -11.74
N TYR A 67 -5.58 -11.46 -10.56
CA TYR A 67 -5.90 -12.73 -9.91
C TYR A 67 -7.10 -12.59 -8.97
N PRO A 68 -7.96 -13.61 -8.89
CA PRO A 68 -8.05 -14.77 -9.81
C PRO A 68 -8.58 -14.36 -11.20
N SER A 69 -8.47 -15.30 -12.13
CA SER A 69 -9.23 -15.31 -13.39
C SER A 69 -10.20 -16.49 -13.40
N PHE A 70 -11.23 -16.46 -14.26
CA PHE A 70 -12.28 -17.48 -14.25
C PHE A 70 -12.48 -18.15 -15.61
N ALA A 71 -11.73 -17.75 -16.64
CA ALA A 71 -11.75 -18.41 -17.94
C ALA A 71 -10.56 -19.35 -18.08
N ASP A 72 -10.74 -20.60 -18.53
CA ASP A 72 -9.63 -21.56 -18.72
C ASP A 72 -8.75 -21.26 -19.95
N GLU A 73 -8.09 -20.12 -19.88
CA GLU A 73 -7.12 -19.63 -20.84
C GLU A 73 -5.78 -20.34 -20.66
N ASN A 74 -4.95 -20.36 -21.71
CA ASN A 74 -3.59 -20.91 -21.65
C ASN A 74 -3.50 -22.38 -21.20
N SER A 75 -4.59 -23.14 -21.35
CA SER A 75 -4.76 -24.51 -20.85
C SER A 75 -3.62 -25.47 -21.21
N GLU A 76 -3.03 -25.37 -22.41
CA GLU A 76 -1.90 -26.21 -22.81
C GLU A 76 -0.64 -25.96 -21.97
N GLN A 77 -0.29 -24.68 -21.74
CA GLN A 77 0.86 -24.33 -20.92
C GLN A 77 0.61 -24.64 -19.44
N MET A 78 -0.60 -24.37 -18.94
CA MET A 78 -0.98 -24.70 -17.56
C MET A 78 -0.93 -26.22 -17.30
N LYS A 79 -1.39 -27.04 -18.25
CA LYS A 79 -1.27 -28.51 -18.15
C LYS A 79 0.18 -28.98 -18.19
N LYS A 80 1.01 -28.38 -19.05
CA LYS A 80 2.44 -28.73 -19.13
C LYS A 80 3.18 -28.42 -17.84
N ARG A 81 2.91 -27.27 -17.22
CA ARG A 81 3.59 -26.81 -15.99
C ARG A 81 3.03 -27.45 -14.72
N TYR A 82 1.70 -27.51 -14.60
CA TYR A 82 1.01 -27.87 -13.36
C TYR A 82 0.16 -29.14 -13.44
N SER A 83 0.08 -29.78 -14.61
CA SER A 83 -0.84 -30.92 -14.86
C SER A 83 -2.31 -30.60 -14.54
N ARG A 84 -2.70 -29.33 -14.67
CA ARG A 84 -4.02 -28.79 -14.36
C ARG A 84 -4.44 -27.72 -15.37
N THR A 85 -5.75 -27.48 -15.45
CA THR A 85 -6.28 -26.26 -16.09
C THR A 85 -5.90 -25.01 -15.29
N MET A 86 -6.13 -23.82 -15.84
CA MET A 86 -5.78 -22.57 -15.18
C MET A 86 -6.59 -22.39 -13.89
N THR A 87 -7.91 -22.61 -13.96
CA THR A 87 -8.82 -22.52 -12.81
C THR A 87 -8.46 -23.53 -11.71
N GLU A 88 -8.20 -24.79 -12.09
CA GLU A 88 -7.74 -25.82 -11.15
C GLU A 88 -6.39 -25.48 -10.50
N ALA A 89 -5.41 -24.97 -11.27
CA ALA A 89 -4.13 -24.58 -10.71
C ALA A 89 -4.27 -23.42 -9.71
N MET A 90 -5.12 -22.43 -10.02
CA MET A 90 -5.43 -21.34 -9.10
C MET A 90 -6.05 -21.86 -7.79
N ARG A 91 -7.01 -22.78 -7.88
CA ARG A 91 -7.77 -23.30 -6.74
C ARG A 91 -6.98 -24.29 -5.89
N ASP A 92 -6.30 -25.23 -6.54
CA ASP A 92 -5.69 -26.40 -5.89
C ASP A 92 -4.22 -26.16 -5.48
N ILE A 93 -3.55 -25.15 -6.06
CA ILE A 93 -2.11 -24.88 -5.84
C ILE A 93 -1.86 -23.45 -5.34
N ILE A 94 -2.30 -22.43 -6.11
CA ILE A 94 -1.94 -21.03 -5.84
C ILE A 94 -2.68 -20.49 -4.61
N TRP A 95 -3.99 -20.71 -4.54
CA TRP A 95 -4.83 -20.21 -3.46
C TRP A 95 -4.40 -20.75 -2.08
N PRO A 96 -4.16 -22.06 -1.88
CA PRO A 96 -3.67 -22.58 -0.61
C PRO A 96 -2.34 -21.96 -0.18
N ASN A 97 -1.40 -21.76 -1.12
CA ASN A 97 -0.11 -21.13 -0.83
C ASN A 97 -0.28 -19.65 -0.42
N LEU A 98 -1.04 -18.88 -1.20
CA LEU A 98 -1.26 -17.46 -0.93
C LEU A 98 -2.05 -17.24 0.37
N SER A 99 -3.17 -17.92 0.54
CA SER A 99 -4.00 -17.81 1.75
C SER A 99 -3.24 -18.26 3.00
N GLY A 100 -2.43 -19.33 2.89
CA GLY A 100 -1.56 -19.77 3.99
C GLY A 100 -0.53 -18.71 4.38
N LEU A 101 0.14 -18.08 3.41
CA LEU A 101 1.10 -17.02 3.64
C LEU A 101 0.45 -15.78 4.26
N THR A 102 -0.64 -15.29 3.69
CA THR A 102 -1.28 -14.03 4.11
C THR A 102 -1.90 -14.18 5.49
N ASN A 103 -2.53 -15.32 5.79
CA ASN A 103 -3.02 -15.66 7.13
C ASN A 103 -1.89 -15.71 8.17
N ARG A 104 -0.76 -16.36 7.82
CA ARG A 104 0.42 -16.42 8.71
C ARG A 104 0.96 -15.03 9.03
N LEU A 105 0.99 -14.14 8.04
CA LEU A 105 1.46 -12.76 8.21
C LEU A 105 0.38 -11.83 8.77
N GLY A 106 -0.87 -12.27 8.91
CA GLY A 106 -2.02 -11.44 9.27
C GLY A 106 -2.27 -10.30 8.26
N ALA A 107 -1.88 -10.51 7.00
CA ALA A 107 -2.06 -9.54 5.92
C ALA A 107 -3.50 -9.56 5.44
N LYS A 108 -4.07 -8.38 5.18
CA LYS A 108 -5.29 -8.24 4.39
C LYS A 108 -4.94 -8.05 2.94
N VAL A 109 -5.56 -8.82 2.05
CA VAL A 109 -5.26 -8.79 0.63
C VAL A 109 -6.40 -8.13 -0.13
N THR A 110 -6.07 -7.35 -1.15
CA THR A 110 -7.01 -7.00 -2.21
C THR A 110 -6.68 -7.77 -3.47
N TYR A 111 -7.58 -8.67 -3.85
CA TYR A 111 -7.49 -9.47 -5.06
C TYR A 111 -8.12 -8.67 -6.21
N MET A 112 -7.31 -8.12 -7.11
CA MET A 112 -7.80 -7.42 -8.29
C MET A 112 -8.14 -8.44 -9.37
N VAL A 113 -9.39 -8.88 -9.31
CA VAL A 113 -9.97 -9.93 -10.13
C VAL A 113 -9.98 -9.50 -11.59
N THR A 114 -9.69 -10.45 -12.49
CA THR A 114 -9.88 -10.28 -13.93
C THR A 114 -10.67 -11.46 -14.47
N PRO A 115 -11.95 -11.31 -14.84
CA PRO A 115 -12.77 -12.45 -15.28
C PRO A 115 -12.15 -13.27 -16.41
N GLN A 116 -11.49 -12.58 -17.34
CA GLN A 116 -10.80 -13.16 -18.49
C GLN A 116 -9.68 -12.21 -18.97
N TYR A 117 -8.62 -12.76 -19.56
CA TYR A 117 -7.49 -12.02 -20.11
C TYR A 117 -7.64 -11.68 -21.60
N ASN A 118 -8.22 -12.57 -22.41
CA ASN A 118 -8.28 -12.51 -23.87
C ASN A 118 -9.71 -12.68 -24.41
N TYR A 119 -10.38 -11.55 -24.68
CA TYR A 119 -11.77 -11.50 -25.19
C TYR A 119 -11.93 -11.87 -26.68
N LYS A 120 -10.90 -12.44 -27.31
CA LYS A 120 -10.99 -12.95 -28.69
C LYS A 120 -11.20 -14.46 -28.76
N ASP A 121 -10.92 -15.18 -27.69
CA ASP A 121 -11.20 -16.61 -27.65
C ASP A 121 -12.64 -16.89 -27.17
N SER A 122 -12.96 -18.18 -27.06
CA SER A 122 -14.26 -18.66 -26.64
C SER A 122 -14.24 -19.32 -25.26
N ALA A 123 -13.20 -19.11 -24.43
CA ALA A 123 -13.10 -19.76 -23.12
C ALA A 123 -14.25 -19.28 -22.21
N GLY A 124 -14.34 -17.96 -22.01
CA GLY A 124 -15.37 -17.32 -21.19
C GLY A 124 -15.22 -17.63 -19.69
N PRO A 125 -15.65 -16.71 -18.80
CA PRO A 125 -15.54 -16.92 -17.35
C PRO A 125 -16.55 -17.95 -16.83
N ASP A 126 -16.09 -18.86 -15.98
CA ASP A 126 -16.91 -19.77 -15.19
C ASP A 126 -17.57 -19.01 -14.01
N ALA A 127 -18.90 -19.07 -13.94
CA ALA A 127 -19.67 -18.38 -12.92
C ALA A 127 -19.54 -19.04 -11.53
N ASP A 128 -19.42 -20.36 -11.45
CA ASP A 128 -19.33 -21.09 -10.20
C ASP A 128 -17.98 -20.83 -9.52
N GLU A 129 -16.89 -20.78 -10.30
CA GLU A 129 -15.56 -20.39 -9.80
C GLU A 129 -15.54 -18.93 -9.33
N LEU A 130 -16.20 -18.02 -10.07
CA LEU A 130 -16.33 -16.62 -9.65
C LEU A 130 -17.04 -16.51 -8.30
N GLU A 131 -18.22 -17.13 -8.16
CA GLU A 131 -18.98 -17.10 -6.90
C GLU A 131 -18.19 -17.74 -5.73
N TYR A 132 -17.45 -18.82 -6.01
CA TYR A 132 -16.58 -19.49 -5.06
C TYR A 132 -15.51 -18.54 -4.49
N TYR A 133 -14.74 -17.86 -5.33
CA TYR A 133 -13.68 -16.94 -4.88
C TYR A 133 -14.24 -15.72 -4.14
N PHE A 134 -15.34 -15.14 -4.60
CA PHE A 134 -15.95 -14.01 -3.90
C PHE A 134 -16.42 -14.38 -2.49
N ARG A 135 -16.93 -15.62 -2.31
CA ARG A 135 -17.23 -16.16 -0.98
C ARG A 135 -15.96 -16.31 -0.13
N LEU A 136 -14.89 -16.86 -0.70
CA LEU A 136 -13.60 -17.01 0.01
C LEU A 136 -13.04 -15.66 0.49
N PHE A 137 -13.04 -14.64 -0.35
CA PHE A 137 -12.55 -13.32 0.04
C PHE A 137 -13.33 -12.77 1.25
N ARG A 138 -14.65 -12.92 1.23
CA ARG A 138 -15.51 -12.51 2.35
C ARG A 138 -15.22 -13.29 3.63
N GLU A 139 -15.04 -14.60 3.52
CA GLU A 139 -14.76 -15.49 4.66
C GLU A 139 -13.39 -15.18 5.29
N ASN A 140 -12.41 -14.78 4.49
CA ASN A 140 -11.07 -14.39 4.95
C ASN A 140 -10.97 -12.91 5.40
N GLY A 141 -11.98 -12.09 5.15
CA GLY A 141 -11.92 -10.65 5.41
C GLY A 141 -11.03 -9.87 4.42
N ASP A 142 -10.82 -10.43 3.24
CA ASP A 142 -10.11 -9.82 2.11
C ASP A 142 -11.06 -9.00 1.21
N GLU A 143 -10.48 -8.20 0.31
CA GLU A 143 -11.22 -7.38 -0.65
C GLU A 143 -11.13 -7.94 -2.08
N ALA A 144 -12.24 -7.89 -2.81
CA ALA A 144 -12.26 -8.06 -4.25
C ALA A 144 -12.23 -6.68 -4.94
N GLY A 145 -11.20 -6.45 -5.75
CA GLY A 145 -11.09 -5.33 -6.67
C GLY A 145 -11.17 -5.79 -8.12
N TRP A 146 -11.04 -4.85 -9.07
CA TRP A 146 -11.10 -5.15 -10.51
C TRP A 146 -9.79 -4.80 -11.21
N ALA A 147 -9.14 -5.76 -11.85
CA ALA A 147 -8.02 -5.49 -12.73
C ALA A 147 -8.47 -5.13 -14.16
N ALA A 148 -8.13 -3.92 -14.60
CA ALA A 148 -8.32 -3.44 -15.97
C ALA A 148 -7.12 -3.81 -16.85
N TYR A 149 -6.72 -5.09 -16.84
CA TYR A 149 -5.62 -5.63 -17.62
C TYR A 149 -6.14 -6.49 -18.78
N ASN A 150 -5.50 -6.43 -19.94
CA ASN A 150 -5.87 -7.25 -21.09
C ASN A 150 -4.61 -7.62 -21.86
N LEU A 151 -4.52 -8.87 -22.33
CA LEU A 151 -3.42 -9.30 -23.21
C LEU A 151 -3.36 -8.49 -24.51
N GLN A 152 -4.47 -7.85 -24.90
CA GLN A 152 -4.59 -7.03 -26.11
C GLN A 152 -5.25 -5.67 -25.83
N ASP A 153 -4.42 -4.64 -25.62
CA ASP A 153 -4.84 -3.26 -25.31
C ASP A 153 -5.93 -2.68 -26.24
N SER A 154 -5.99 -3.11 -27.50
CA SER A 154 -6.99 -2.63 -28.48
C SER A 154 -8.44 -2.93 -28.07
N THR A 155 -8.66 -3.87 -27.15
CA THR A 155 -9.99 -4.34 -26.75
C THR A 155 -10.41 -3.88 -25.35
N MET A 156 -9.72 -2.91 -24.74
CA MET A 156 -9.97 -2.49 -23.34
C MET A 156 -11.43 -2.13 -23.05
N ARG A 157 -12.08 -1.33 -23.90
CA ARG A 157 -13.50 -0.99 -23.71
C ARG A 157 -14.42 -2.22 -23.78
N GLN A 158 -14.13 -3.16 -24.69
CA GLN A 158 -14.89 -4.40 -24.82
C GLN A 158 -14.72 -5.26 -23.56
N LYS A 159 -13.48 -5.40 -23.06
CA LYS A 159 -13.20 -6.05 -21.78
C LYS A 159 -14.04 -5.44 -20.66
N ILE A 160 -13.98 -4.11 -20.49
CA ILE A 160 -14.66 -3.45 -19.37
C ILE A 160 -16.17 -3.67 -19.40
N VAL A 161 -16.79 -3.68 -20.59
CA VAL A 161 -18.22 -4.00 -20.74
C VAL A 161 -18.51 -5.45 -20.39
N ALA A 162 -17.74 -6.40 -20.92
CA ALA A 162 -17.95 -7.83 -20.69
C ALA A 162 -17.74 -8.23 -19.22
N ASP A 163 -16.73 -7.65 -18.56
CA ASP A 163 -16.48 -7.83 -17.13
C ASP A 163 -17.62 -7.27 -16.29
N TYR A 164 -18.05 -6.04 -16.58
CA TYR A 164 -19.16 -5.42 -15.88
C TYR A 164 -20.42 -6.30 -15.94
N ASP A 165 -20.74 -6.83 -17.12
CA ASP A 165 -21.88 -7.73 -17.31
C ASP A 165 -21.71 -9.05 -16.56
N THR A 166 -20.48 -9.58 -16.50
CA THR A 166 -20.14 -10.80 -15.74
C THR A 166 -20.36 -10.59 -14.24
N PHE A 167 -19.80 -9.52 -13.67
CA PHE A 167 -19.98 -9.21 -12.25
C PHE A 167 -21.44 -8.93 -11.90
N ARG A 168 -22.15 -8.17 -12.73
CA ARG A 168 -23.58 -7.87 -12.52
C ARG A 168 -24.46 -9.11 -12.54
N ARG A 169 -24.10 -10.12 -13.33
CA ARG A 169 -24.89 -11.35 -13.46
C ARG A 169 -24.63 -12.32 -12.31
N ASN A 170 -23.36 -12.50 -11.93
CA ASN A 170 -22.95 -13.58 -11.03
C ASN A 170 -22.74 -13.11 -9.58
N VAL A 171 -22.37 -11.85 -9.35
CA VAL A 171 -22.16 -11.26 -8.01
C VAL A 171 -22.81 -9.88 -7.87
N PRO A 172 -24.14 -9.76 -8.12
CA PRO A 172 -24.83 -8.47 -8.20
C PRO A 172 -24.77 -7.62 -6.94
N ASP A 173 -24.60 -8.27 -5.78
CA ASP A 173 -24.54 -7.60 -4.47
C ASP A 173 -23.15 -7.06 -4.11
N TYR A 174 -22.11 -7.47 -4.84
CA TYR A 174 -20.75 -6.96 -4.64
C TYR A 174 -20.55 -5.65 -5.38
N ARG A 175 -19.97 -4.68 -4.67
CA ARG A 175 -19.53 -3.41 -5.23
C ARG A 175 -18.01 -3.40 -5.33
N LEU A 176 -17.50 -3.46 -6.55
CA LEU A 176 -16.07 -3.32 -6.83
C LEU A 176 -15.71 -1.84 -6.74
N VAL A 177 -15.15 -1.44 -5.59
CA VAL A 177 -14.79 -0.03 -5.29
C VAL A 177 -13.33 0.29 -5.61
N SER A 178 -12.49 -0.72 -5.75
CA SER A 178 -11.09 -0.59 -6.16
C SER A 178 -10.87 -1.16 -7.56
N MET A 179 -9.99 -0.50 -8.32
CA MET A 179 -9.60 -0.94 -9.65
C MET A 179 -8.09 -0.79 -9.86
N TYR A 180 -7.43 -1.84 -10.35
CA TYR A 180 -6.04 -1.78 -10.79
C TYR A 180 -5.95 -1.42 -12.27
N ILE A 181 -5.06 -0.48 -12.61
CA ILE A 181 -4.81 -0.03 -13.98
C ILE A 181 -3.30 -0.01 -14.21
N ASN A 182 -2.83 -0.86 -15.12
CA ASN A 182 -1.43 -0.87 -15.53
C ASN A 182 -1.12 0.29 -16.51
N ALA A 183 0.16 0.56 -16.74
CA ALA A 183 0.60 1.64 -17.62
C ALA A 183 0.00 1.59 -19.04
N SER A 184 -0.09 0.39 -19.65
CA SER A 184 -0.57 0.24 -21.03
C SER A 184 -2.06 0.56 -21.20
N GLY A 185 -2.88 0.23 -20.19
CA GLY A 185 -4.32 0.45 -20.17
C GLY A 185 -4.76 1.84 -19.73
N ARG A 186 -3.84 2.66 -19.18
CA ARG A 186 -4.16 3.86 -18.41
C ARG A 186 -5.12 4.82 -19.10
N ASP A 187 -4.76 5.39 -20.25
CA ASP A 187 -5.57 6.42 -20.91
C ASP A 187 -6.98 5.92 -21.27
N LYS A 188 -7.05 4.69 -21.77
CA LYS A 188 -8.31 4.06 -22.18
C LYS A 188 -9.20 3.84 -20.97
N THR A 189 -8.68 3.26 -19.88
CA THR A 189 -9.46 2.96 -18.68
C THR A 189 -9.84 4.23 -17.92
N MET A 190 -8.93 5.21 -17.81
CA MET A 190 -9.22 6.51 -17.18
C MET A 190 -10.37 7.25 -17.87
N SER A 191 -10.49 7.16 -19.19
CA SER A 191 -11.62 7.74 -19.93
C SER A 191 -12.97 7.13 -19.55
N LEU A 192 -12.99 5.88 -19.06
CA LEU A 192 -14.20 5.13 -18.70
C LEU A 192 -14.64 5.37 -17.25
N LEU A 193 -13.78 5.92 -16.37
CA LEU A 193 -14.12 6.19 -14.96
C LEU A 193 -15.32 7.14 -14.79
N LYS A 194 -15.58 7.99 -15.78
CA LYS A 194 -16.71 8.93 -15.79
C LYS A 194 -18.03 8.30 -16.28
N THR A 195 -18.00 7.04 -16.71
CA THR A 195 -19.16 6.36 -17.28
C THR A 195 -19.91 5.55 -16.22
N SER A 196 -21.15 5.13 -16.53
CA SER A 196 -21.94 4.29 -15.64
C SER A 196 -21.33 2.91 -15.38
N LEU A 197 -20.39 2.45 -16.21
CA LEU A 197 -19.71 1.16 -16.06
C LEU A 197 -18.83 1.13 -14.81
N LEU A 198 -18.15 2.23 -14.50
CA LEU A 198 -17.17 2.33 -13.41
C LEU A 198 -17.62 3.30 -12.30
N LYS A 199 -18.92 3.59 -12.21
CA LYS A 199 -19.48 4.57 -11.25
C LYS A 199 -19.22 4.22 -9.78
N ASP A 200 -19.03 2.94 -9.49
CA ASP A 200 -18.83 2.42 -8.13
C ASP A 200 -17.34 2.45 -7.73
N VAL A 201 -16.42 2.62 -8.69
CA VAL A 201 -14.97 2.76 -8.43
C VAL A 201 -14.72 4.06 -7.65
N ARG A 202 -13.95 3.94 -6.57
CA ARG A 202 -13.51 5.01 -5.66
C ARG A 202 -11.99 5.08 -5.56
N THR A 203 -11.31 3.98 -5.83
CA THR A 203 -9.86 3.89 -5.72
C THR A 203 -9.29 3.27 -6.98
N VAL A 204 -8.31 3.96 -7.57
CA VAL A 204 -7.51 3.43 -8.68
C VAL A 204 -6.14 3.10 -8.14
N VAL A 205 -5.69 1.86 -8.32
CA VAL A 205 -4.35 1.41 -7.99
C VAL A 205 -3.53 1.36 -9.27
N THR A 206 -2.34 1.94 -9.26
CA THR A 206 -1.39 1.87 -10.38
C THR A 206 0.01 1.49 -9.92
N ASP A 207 0.86 1.14 -10.87
CA ASP A 207 2.25 0.80 -10.59
C ASP A 207 3.03 1.98 -9.98
N TYR A 208 4.11 1.64 -9.30
CA TYR A 208 5.05 2.59 -8.72
C TYR A 208 5.68 3.50 -9.80
N ASP A 209 5.76 4.78 -9.50
CA ASP A 209 6.52 5.78 -10.27
C ASP A 209 7.33 6.62 -9.29
N ALA A 210 8.66 6.60 -9.44
CA ALA A 210 9.56 7.32 -8.56
C ALA A 210 9.42 8.85 -8.67
N THR A 211 8.95 9.34 -9.82
CA THR A 211 8.88 10.77 -10.14
C THR A 211 7.54 11.41 -9.79
N ASP A 212 6.54 10.60 -9.46
CA ASP A 212 5.17 11.05 -9.20
C ASP A 212 4.77 10.88 -7.72
N ARG A 213 3.61 11.43 -7.35
CA ARG A 213 3.04 11.31 -6.01
C ARG A 213 2.48 9.91 -5.79
N LEU A 214 2.75 9.36 -4.61
CA LEU A 214 2.23 8.05 -4.19
C LEU A 214 0.70 8.00 -4.13
N PHE A 215 0.03 9.13 -3.94
CA PHE A 215 -1.42 9.22 -4.00
C PHE A 215 -1.92 10.62 -4.38
N THR A 216 -3.07 10.69 -5.05
CA THR A 216 -3.69 11.94 -5.49
C THR A 216 -5.19 11.79 -5.71
N TYR A 217 -5.94 12.89 -5.72
CA TYR A 217 -7.34 12.89 -6.17
C TYR A 217 -7.42 12.97 -7.69
N LEU A 218 -7.99 11.96 -8.35
CA LEU A 218 -8.34 12.01 -9.78
C LEU A 218 -9.64 12.80 -10.01
N SER A 219 -10.53 12.79 -9.01
CA SER A 219 -11.75 13.60 -8.95
C SER A 219 -12.18 13.75 -7.49
N SER A 220 -13.31 14.41 -7.22
CA SER A 220 -13.84 14.52 -5.85
C SER A 220 -14.15 13.15 -5.20
N ASN A 221 -14.44 12.13 -6.01
CA ASN A 221 -14.89 10.82 -5.55
C ASN A 221 -13.87 9.71 -5.82
N VAL A 222 -12.82 9.97 -6.61
CA VAL A 222 -11.84 8.94 -7.00
C VAL A 222 -10.44 9.36 -6.59
N THR A 223 -9.78 8.53 -5.80
CA THR A 223 -8.36 8.65 -5.44
C THR A 223 -7.55 7.68 -6.29
N GLU A 224 -6.34 8.10 -6.65
CA GLU A 224 -5.31 7.22 -7.17
C GLU A 224 -4.30 6.90 -6.08
N LEU A 225 -3.96 5.62 -5.93
CA LEU A 225 -2.92 5.09 -5.06
C LEU A 225 -1.88 4.38 -5.95
N ARG A 226 -0.61 4.78 -5.85
CA ARG A 226 0.49 4.04 -6.45
C ARG A 226 0.98 2.99 -5.47
N THR A 227 1.33 1.84 -6.02
CA THR A 227 2.01 0.80 -5.27
C THR A 227 3.40 1.30 -4.88
N THR A 228 3.97 0.74 -3.81
CA THR A 228 5.31 1.13 -3.33
C THR A 228 6.35 0.10 -3.74
N ASN A 229 5.95 -1.16 -3.95
CA ASN A 229 6.87 -2.23 -4.28
C ASN A 229 6.21 -3.33 -5.13
N ASP A 230 6.97 -3.90 -6.05
CA ASP A 230 6.67 -5.20 -6.63
C ASP A 230 7.20 -6.28 -5.68
N GLY A 231 6.38 -7.21 -5.23
CA GLY A 231 6.78 -8.19 -4.22
C GLY A 231 7.80 -9.23 -4.70
N LEU A 232 8.34 -9.11 -5.93
CA LEU A 232 9.16 -10.14 -6.56
C LEU A 232 10.63 -9.72 -6.70
N GLY A 233 10.91 -8.45 -6.98
CA GLY A 233 12.24 -7.90 -7.20
C GLY A 233 12.88 -7.35 -5.94
N TYR A 234 13.66 -8.18 -5.23
CA TYR A 234 14.51 -7.66 -4.16
C TYR A 234 15.71 -6.89 -4.72
N SER A 235 15.86 -5.65 -4.29
CA SER A 235 17.11 -4.90 -4.40
C SER A 235 17.31 -4.07 -3.14
N TYR A 236 18.57 -3.77 -2.81
CA TYR A 236 18.87 -2.87 -1.68
C TYR A 236 18.19 -1.50 -1.85
N MET A 237 18.05 -1.02 -3.09
CA MET A 237 17.35 0.23 -3.38
C MET A 237 15.84 0.11 -3.13
N ASN A 238 15.21 -1.01 -3.47
CA ASN A 238 13.80 -1.26 -3.18
C ASN A 238 13.52 -1.35 -1.67
N ASP A 239 14.39 -2.03 -0.91
CA ASP A 239 14.29 -2.07 0.56
C ASP A 239 14.48 -0.67 1.17
N PHE A 240 15.53 0.04 0.75
CA PHE A 240 15.81 1.41 1.20
C PHE A 240 14.64 2.37 0.92
N LYS A 241 14.09 2.32 -0.29
CA LYS A 241 12.89 3.08 -0.69
C LYS A 241 11.71 2.75 0.22
N ASN A 242 11.39 1.48 0.42
CA ASN A 242 10.26 1.06 1.27
C ASN A 242 10.41 1.60 2.69
N ARG A 243 11.61 1.46 3.27
CA ARG A 243 11.93 2.02 4.59
C ARG A 243 11.74 3.54 4.63
N CYS A 244 12.13 4.23 3.56
CA CYS A 244 11.96 5.67 3.46
C CYS A 244 10.48 6.08 3.41
N ILE A 245 9.66 5.39 2.62
CA ILE A 245 8.22 5.66 2.50
C ILE A 245 7.51 5.34 3.83
N GLU A 246 7.77 4.18 4.43
CA GLU A 246 7.19 3.77 5.72
C GLU A 246 7.59 4.74 6.85
N THR A 247 8.84 5.19 6.86
CA THR A 247 9.31 6.19 7.84
C THR A 247 8.57 7.51 7.71
N ALA A 248 8.38 8.00 6.48
CA ALA A 248 7.80 9.31 6.23
C ALA A 248 6.27 9.34 6.30
N LEU A 249 5.62 8.24 5.90
CA LEU A 249 4.18 8.20 5.66
C LEU A 249 3.46 7.07 6.40
N GLY A 250 4.18 6.14 7.04
CA GLY A 250 3.60 4.91 7.60
C GLY A 250 2.72 4.18 6.57
N TYR A 251 3.23 4.05 5.35
CA TYR A 251 2.49 3.59 4.18
C TYR A 251 3.32 2.58 3.38
N SER A 252 2.70 1.46 3.03
CA SER A 252 3.23 0.51 2.06
C SER A 252 2.11 -0.19 1.30
N SER A 253 2.36 -0.47 0.03
CA SER A 253 1.46 -1.20 -0.85
C SER A 253 2.28 -2.13 -1.74
N VAL A 254 2.33 -3.41 -1.38
CA VAL A 254 3.10 -4.44 -2.06
C VAL A 254 2.23 -5.15 -3.08
N THR A 255 2.73 -5.30 -4.30
CA THR A 255 1.97 -5.89 -5.42
C THR A 255 2.50 -7.28 -5.77
N LEU A 256 1.61 -8.22 -6.02
CA LEU A 256 1.92 -9.50 -6.66
C LEU A 256 1.20 -9.53 -8.01
N ASP A 257 1.95 -9.45 -9.11
CA ASP A 257 1.39 -9.62 -10.45
C ASP A 257 1.40 -11.09 -10.84
N MET A 258 0.20 -11.63 -11.11
CA MET A 258 0.00 -13.03 -11.44
C MET A 258 -0.03 -13.30 -12.95
N THR A 259 0.17 -12.27 -13.77
CA THR A 259 0.10 -12.38 -15.25
C THR A 259 1.05 -13.44 -15.78
N ASP A 260 2.34 -13.40 -15.43
CA ASP A 260 3.32 -14.35 -15.97
C ASP A 260 3.12 -15.78 -15.45
N VAL A 261 2.39 -15.95 -14.35
CA VAL A 261 2.06 -17.28 -13.79
C VAL A 261 0.84 -17.89 -14.50
N LEU A 262 -0.16 -17.06 -14.83
CA LEU A 262 -1.46 -17.50 -15.36
C LEU A 262 -1.58 -17.37 -16.90
N ALA A 263 -0.76 -16.53 -17.50
CA ALA A 263 -0.57 -16.42 -18.93
C ALA A 263 0.91 -16.59 -19.33
N PRO A 264 1.52 -17.74 -18.98
CA PRO A 264 2.96 -17.94 -19.17
C PRO A 264 3.34 -18.11 -20.65
N ASP A 265 4.50 -17.56 -21.01
CA ASP A 265 5.26 -17.95 -22.19
C ASP A 265 6.34 -19.00 -21.82
N ASP A 266 7.26 -19.32 -22.73
CA ASP A 266 8.31 -20.32 -22.46
C ASP A 266 9.39 -19.84 -21.45
N ASN A 267 9.49 -18.54 -21.18
CA ASN A 267 10.45 -17.93 -20.26
C ASN A 267 9.82 -17.51 -18.91
N SER A 268 8.49 -17.54 -18.80
CA SER A 268 7.82 -17.16 -17.56
C SER A 268 8.23 -18.06 -16.37
N PRO A 269 8.40 -17.49 -15.17
CA PRO A 269 8.80 -18.23 -13.98
C PRO A 269 7.72 -19.23 -13.55
N GLU A 270 8.13 -20.29 -12.86
CA GLU A 270 7.19 -21.22 -12.22
C GLU A 270 6.60 -20.60 -10.95
N TRP A 271 5.37 -20.98 -10.60
CA TRP A 271 4.71 -20.49 -9.38
C TRP A 271 5.54 -20.72 -8.11
N SER A 272 6.30 -21.82 -8.03
CA SER A 272 7.16 -22.10 -6.86
C SER A 272 8.18 -21.00 -6.62
N ASP A 273 8.81 -20.51 -7.69
CA ASP A 273 9.86 -19.50 -7.61
C ASP A 273 9.27 -18.11 -7.32
N VAL A 274 8.12 -17.82 -7.94
CA VAL A 274 7.35 -16.61 -7.65
C VAL A 274 6.91 -16.58 -6.18
N TYR A 275 6.36 -17.69 -5.68
CA TYR A 275 5.89 -17.80 -4.31
C TYR A 275 7.03 -17.69 -3.29
N GLU A 276 8.17 -18.35 -3.52
CA GLU A 276 9.31 -18.29 -2.61
C GLU A 276 9.83 -16.85 -2.47
N ASN A 277 10.06 -16.18 -3.60
CA ASN A 277 10.52 -14.79 -3.60
C ASN A 277 9.50 -13.86 -2.95
N PHE A 278 8.22 -14.01 -3.31
CA PHE A 278 7.15 -13.20 -2.74
C PHE A 278 7.02 -13.39 -1.23
N ALA A 279 7.10 -14.63 -0.74
CA ALA A 279 6.99 -14.94 0.68
C ALA A 279 8.13 -14.32 1.50
N ILE A 280 9.37 -14.39 1.00
CA ILE A 280 10.54 -13.80 1.64
C ILE A 280 10.42 -12.27 1.68
N ASN A 281 10.11 -11.66 0.53
CA ASN A 281 10.02 -10.20 0.42
C ASN A 281 8.88 -9.64 1.26
N LEU A 282 7.70 -10.27 1.20
CA LEU A 282 6.53 -9.81 1.94
C LEU A 282 6.73 -9.89 3.45
N ASP A 283 7.36 -10.96 3.95
CA ASP A 283 7.72 -11.08 5.37
C ASP A 283 8.67 -9.95 5.81
N GLY A 284 9.70 -9.67 5.01
CA GLY A 284 10.63 -8.56 5.27
C GLY A 284 9.96 -7.18 5.29
N TYR A 285 9.10 -6.92 4.31
CA TYR A 285 8.40 -5.63 4.17
C TYR A 285 7.38 -5.40 5.29
N LEU A 286 6.54 -6.39 5.61
CA LEU A 286 5.54 -6.25 6.66
C LEU A 286 6.16 -6.36 8.06
N GLY A 287 7.15 -7.23 8.25
CA GLY A 287 7.78 -7.49 9.54
C GLY A 287 8.55 -6.29 10.08
N SER A 288 9.30 -5.59 9.22
CA SER A 288 10.13 -4.43 9.61
C SER A 288 9.31 -3.25 10.15
N TYR A 289 8.02 -3.17 9.82
CA TYR A 289 7.12 -2.08 10.20
C TYR A 289 5.79 -2.57 10.77
N GLY A 290 5.81 -3.69 11.52
CA GLY A 290 4.62 -4.30 12.13
C GLY A 290 3.88 -3.43 13.16
N ALA A 291 4.34 -2.20 13.38
CA ALA A 291 3.62 -1.19 14.13
C ALA A 291 2.38 -0.68 13.38
N PHE A 292 2.43 -0.60 12.04
CA PHE A 292 1.34 -0.10 11.22
C PHE A 292 0.28 -1.16 10.93
N ASP A 293 -0.93 -0.70 10.66
CA ASP A 293 -2.08 -1.58 10.42
C ASP A 293 -2.07 -2.16 9.01
N LYS A 294 -2.54 -3.40 8.90
CA LYS A 294 -2.70 -4.10 7.62
C LYS A 294 -4.13 -3.91 7.12
N ASN A 295 -4.26 -3.33 5.93
CA ASN A 295 -5.54 -2.88 5.38
C ASN A 295 -5.72 -3.34 3.93
N THR A 296 -6.97 -3.54 3.55
CA THR A 296 -7.38 -3.65 2.14
C THR A 296 -7.22 -2.29 1.42
N VAL A 297 -7.30 -2.27 0.10
CA VAL A 297 -7.13 -1.05 -0.70
C VAL A 297 -8.20 0.00 -0.37
N SER A 298 -9.44 -0.40 -0.15
CA SER A 298 -10.55 0.50 0.20
C SER A 298 -10.39 1.11 1.61
N GLU A 299 -9.91 0.32 2.57
CA GLU A 299 -9.53 0.80 3.90
C GLU A 299 -8.34 1.78 3.81
N THR A 300 -7.35 1.46 2.97
CA THR A 300 -6.21 2.34 2.68
C THR A 300 -6.63 3.65 2.04
N ASP A 301 -7.55 3.65 1.06
CA ASP A 301 -8.09 4.88 0.47
C ASP A 301 -8.72 5.78 1.53
N SER A 302 -9.48 5.20 2.44
CA SER A 302 -10.10 5.94 3.55
C SER A 302 -9.05 6.64 4.42
N ARG A 303 -7.98 5.93 4.79
CA ARG A 303 -6.85 6.49 5.55
C ARG A 303 -6.07 7.55 4.77
N VAL A 304 -5.85 7.34 3.47
CA VAL A 304 -5.18 8.31 2.58
C VAL A 304 -5.99 9.59 2.44
N ARG A 305 -7.32 9.50 2.31
CA ARG A 305 -8.19 10.68 2.26
C ARG A 305 -8.12 11.48 3.55
N GLN A 306 -8.16 10.81 4.71
CA GLN A 306 -7.95 11.44 6.01
C GLN A 306 -6.57 12.11 6.07
N PHE A 307 -5.49 11.39 5.75
CA PHE A 307 -4.12 11.90 5.71
C PHE A 307 -3.99 13.18 4.86
N MET A 308 -4.59 13.21 3.66
CA MET A 308 -4.51 14.37 2.78
C MET A 308 -5.18 15.63 3.36
N THR A 309 -6.15 15.47 4.27
CA THR A 309 -6.90 16.58 4.89
C THR A 309 -6.29 17.10 6.19
N VAL A 310 -5.59 16.25 6.96
CA VAL A 310 -5.11 16.62 8.29
C VAL A 310 -3.85 17.48 8.24
N ARG A 311 -3.77 18.42 9.17
CA ARG A 311 -2.56 19.17 9.50
C ARG A 311 -2.40 19.17 11.01
N CYS A 312 -1.17 19.15 11.52
CA CYS A 312 -0.91 19.25 12.95
C CYS A 312 0.15 20.32 13.24
N SER A 313 0.05 20.89 14.43
CA SER A 313 1.10 21.69 15.05
C SER A 313 1.29 21.19 16.48
N SER A 314 2.51 21.37 17.01
CA SER A 314 2.84 20.95 18.37
C SER A 314 3.62 22.03 19.11
N VAL A 315 3.38 22.13 20.42
CA VAL A 315 4.16 22.94 21.35
C VAL A 315 4.65 22.03 22.46
N ARG A 316 5.95 22.11 22.76
CA ARG A 316 6.58 21.37 23.86
C ARG A 316 6.84 22.29 25.04
N ASP A 317 6.45 21.87 26.23
CA ASP A 317 6.73 22.53 27.51
C ASP A 317 7.23 21.48 28.51
N GLY A 318 8.54 21.46 28.75
CA GLY A 318 9.18 20.42 29.55
C GLY A 318 8.97 19.01 29.00
N ASN A 319 8.26 18.18 29.78
CA ASN A 319 7.92 16.79 29.47
C ASN A 319 6.53 16.65 28.81
N GLU A 320 5.81 17.74 28.55
CA GLU A 320 4.52 17.72 27.85
C GLU A 320 4.67 18.20 26.40
N ILE A 321 4.07 17.47 25.47
CA ILE A 321 3.89 17.88 24.07
C ILE A 321 2.39 18.03 23.82
N ARG A 322 1.92 19.25 23.58
CA ARG A 322 0.53 19.54 23.22
C ARG A 322 0.42 19.64 21.71
N VAL A 323 -0.56 18.94 21.14
CA VAL A 323 -0.76 18.85 19.69
C VAL A 323 -2.16 19.35 19.34
N THR A 324 -2.22 20.22 18.33
CA THR A 324 -3.48 20.76 17.79
C THR A 324 -3.65 20.31 16.34
N LEU A 325 -4.83 19.81 16.02
CA LEU A 325 -5.20 19.31 14.70
C LEU A 325 -6.04 20.34 13.93
N ALA A 326 -5.61 20.67 12.72
CA ALA A 326 -6.34 21.51 11.77
C ALA A 326 -6.79 20.66 10.56
N GLY A 327 -7.99 20.96 10.02
CA GLY A 327 -8.55 20.24 8.85
C GLY A 327 -9.56 19.13 9.18
N VAL A 328 -9.75 18.78 10.46
CA VAL A 328 -10.90 17.97 10.91
C VAL A 328 -12.15 18.84 10.78
N GLN A 329 -13.06 18.52 9.85
CA GLN A 329 -14.26 19.31 9.62
C GLN A 329 -15.14 19.32 10.88
N ASP A 330 -15.74 20.49 11.18
CA ASP A 330 -16.71 20.64 12.26
C ASP A 330 -17.85 19.61 12.10
N GLU A 331 -18.33 19.11 13.24
CA GLU A 331 -19.29 18.02 13.48
C GLU A 331 -20.66 18.13 12.77
N THR A 332 -20.82 19.02 11.78
CA THR A 332 -22.12 19.35 11.17
C THR A 332 -22.36 18.72 9.79
N GLN A 333 -21.45 17.88 9.26
CA GLN A 333 -21.73 17.11 8.03
C GLN A 333 -21.46 15.59 8.10
N SER A 334 -21.12 15.04 9.27
CA SER A 334 -21.08 13.58 9.47
C SER A 334 -22.48 13.01 9.74
N ARG A 335 -23.29 12.89 8.69
CA ARG A 335 -24.51 12.03 8.70
C ARG A 335 -24.60 11.14 7.47
N LEU A 336 -23.46 10.65 6.98
CA LEU A 336 -23.44 9.53 6.05
C LEU A 336 -22.36 8.53 6.46
N GLN A 337 -22.85 7.48 7.13
CA GLN A 337 -22.28 6.12 7.29
C GLN A 337 -21.28 5.90 8.44
N ASN A 338 -21.85 5.38 9.54
CA ASN A 338 -21.27 4.45 10.52
C ASN A 338 -19.99 4.85 11.28
N GLU A 339 -20.21 5.46 12.45
CA GLU A 339 -19.56 5.20 13.75
C GLU A 339 -18.15 4.55 13.76
N ALA A 340 -17.16 5.29 13.27
CA ALA A 340 -15.87 5.38 13.93
C ALA A 340 -15.60 6.87 14.13
N GLN A 341 -15.23 7.30 15.35
CA GLN A 341 -14.59 8.61 15.50
C GLN A 341 -13.47 8.70 14.47
N ASP A 342 -13.32 9.85 13.78
CA ASP A 342 -12.26 10.08 12.78
C ASP A 342 -10.88 10.00 13.47
N VAL A 343 -10.37 8.79 13.68
CA VAL A 343 -9.05 8.54 14.25
C VAL A 343 -8.02 8.96 13.21
N THR A 344 -7.14 9.87 13.57
CA THR A 344 -6.03 10.30 12.72
C THR A 344 -4.72 9.82 13.32
N TYR A 345 -3.77 9.48 12.44
CA TYR A 345 -2.53 8.84 12.83
C TYR A 345 -1.33 9.76 12.65
N TYR A 346 -0.41 9.71 13.61
CA TYR A 346 0.81 10.50 13.61
C TYR A 346 1.99 9.65 14.07
N VAL A 347 3.18 9.96 13.58
CA VAL A 347 4.42 9.48 14.19
C VAL A 347 5.01 10.60 15.03
N LEU A 348 5.25 10.30 16.31
CA LEU A 348 5.98 11.15 17.24
C LEU A 348 7.38 10.57 17.43
N ARG A 349 8.41 11.38 17.19
CA ARG A 349 9.81 11.05 17.50
C ARG A 349 10.35 11.95 18.61
N THR A 350 11.04 11.35 19.58
CA THR A 350 11.34 11.95 20.90
C THR A 350 12.81 11.89 21.32
N HIS A 351 13.75 11.61 20.42
CA HIS A 351 15.20 11.49 20.71
C HIS A 351 15.51 10.54 21.88
N GLY A 352 14.73 9.45 21.98
CA GLY A 352 14.92 8.40 22.98
C GLY A 352 14.10 8.57 24.26
N GLU A 353 13.39 9.68 24.44
CA GLU A 353 12.49 9.83 25.59
C GLU A 353 11.27 8.90 25.46
N GLU A 354 10.82 8.33 26.58
CA GLU A 354 9.68 7.41 26.60
C GLU A 354 8.37 8.12 26.89
N ILE A 355 7.29 7.70 26.22
CA ILE A 355 5.93 8.17 26.51
C ILE A 355 5.44 7.49 27.79
N GLU A 356 4.97 8.30 28.75
CA GLU A 356 4.25 7.84 29.93
C GLU A 356 2.76 7.67 29.62
N ALA A 357 2.14 8.67 29.00
CA ALA A 357 0.71 8.69 28.69
C ALA A 357 0.38 9.59 27.51
N VAL A 358 -0.76 9.33 26.87
CA VAL A 358 -1.40 10.22 25.89
C VAL A 358 -2.83 10.49 26.36
N ASP A 359 -3.17 11.76 26.54
CA ASP A 359 -4.53 12.22 26.81
C ASP A 359 -5.17 12.74 25.51
N GLY A 360 -6.38 12.29 25.19
CA GLY A 360 -7.04 12.55 23.90
C GLY A 360 -6.68 11.57 22.77
N GLY A 361 -5.99 10.46 23.09
CA GLY A 361 -5.60 9.44 22.12
C GLY A 361 -4.93 8.21 22.75
N SER A 362 -4.25 7.43 21.93
CA SER A 362 -3.44 6.28 22.35
C SER A 362 -2.10 6.24 21.62
N PHE A 363 -1.18 5.39 22.07
CA PHE A 363 0.12 5.23 21.42
C PHE A 363 0.56 3.76 21.35
N LYS A 364 1.38 3.46 20.34
CA LYS A 364 2.08 2.19 20.15
C LYS A 364 3.54 2.50 19.81
N LYS A 365 4.48 1.83 20.47
CA LYS A 365 5.92 1.98 20.14
C LYS A 365 6.18 1.36 18.76
N ILE A 366 6.86 2.12 17.89
CA ILE A 366 7.33 1.64 16.59
C ILE A 366 8.74 1.09 16.78
N GLU A 367 9.63 1.93 17.31
CA GLU A 367 11.03 1.65 17.59
C GLU A 367 11.49 2.56 18.73
N ASP A 368 12.76 2.48 19.13
CA ASP A 368 13.31 3.35 20.16
C ASP A 368 13.21 4.83 19.75
N GLY A 369 12.53 5.62 20.58
CA GLY A 369 12.30 7.04 20.33
C GLY A 369 11.27 7.35 19.24
N ALA A 370 10.50 6.37 18.74
CA ALA A 370 9.42 6.61 17.78
C ALA A 370 8.12 5.87 18.14
N TYR A 371 7.01 6.59 18.07
CA TYR A 371 5.70 6.12 18.50
C TYR A 371 4.63 6.46 17.46
N LEU A 372 3.76 5.49 17.16
CA LEU A 372 2.52 5.71 16.44
C LEU A 372 1.49 6.24 17.43
N ILE A 373 0.97 7.44 17.18
CA ILE A 373 -0.08 8.07 17.95
C ILE A 373 -1.40 7.93 17.19
N SER A 374 -2.44 7.49 17.88
CA SER A 374 -3.83 7.50 17.38
C SER A 374 -4.57 8.61 18.10
N ALA A 375 -4.90 9.69 17.39
CA ALA A 375 -5.61 10.84 17.95
C ALA A 375 -7.13 10.70 17.74
N GLN A 376 -7.90 10.91 18.79
CA GLN A 376 -9.37 10.86 18.76
C GLN A 376 -10.02 12.24 18.99
N GLN A 377 -9.20 13.22 19.35
CA GLN A 377 -9.61 14.57 19.69
C GLN A 377 -8.81 15.59 18.87
N ARG A 378 -9.40 16.77 18.65
CA ARG A 378 -8.75 17.87 17.92
C ARG A 378 -7.53 18.42 18.65
N GLU A 379 -7.47 18.21 19.96
CA GLU A 379 -6.32 18.52 20.79
C GLU A 379 -5.99 17.29 21.63
N PHE A 380 -4.72 16.95 21.72
CA PHE A 380 -4.24 15.88 22.58
C PHE A 380 -2.89 16.24 23.20
N THR A 381 -2.58 15.62 24.33
CA THR A 381 -1.32 15.86 25.06
C THR A 381 -0.56 14.56 25.23
N VAL A 382 0.72 14.59 24.89
CA VAL A 382 1.66 13.49 25.15
C VAL A 382 2.54 13.86 26.34
N LYS A 383 2.57 13.00 27.36
CA LYS A 383 3.43 13.13 28.53
C LYS A 383 4.62 12.19 28.38
N LEU A 384 5.82 12.74 28.47
CA LEU A 384 7.08 12.02 28.45
C LEU A 384 7.50 11.70 29.90
N LYS A 385 8.18 10.57 30.09
CA LYS A 385 8.78 10.22 31.38
C LYS A 385 9.88 11.21 31.74
N ASP A 386 10.00 11.56 33.02
CA ASP A 386 11.09 12.41 33.50
C ASP A 386 12.45 11.74 33.30
N ALA A 387 13.41 12.51 32.77
CA ALA A 387 14.77 12.05 32.51
C ALA A 387 15.51 11.56 33.78
N ASP A 388 15.06 11.97 34.97
CA ASP A 388 15.67 11.63 36.26
C ASP A 388 15.38 10.18 36.73
N ALA A 389 14.46 9.47 36.09
CA ALA A 389 14.19 8.06 36.41
C ALA A 389 15.23 7.08 35.81
N LEU A 390 16.04 7.52 34.84
CA LEU A 390 17.04 6.68 34.14
C LEU A 390 18.47 6.78 34.74
N ARG A 391 18.65 7.52 35.84
CA ARG A 391 19.94 7.69 36.54
C ARG A 391 19.96 7.08 37.94
N TYR A 392 19.39 5.90 38.15
CA TYR A 392 19.72 5.09 39.33
C TYR A 392 19.64 3.59 39.03
N THR A 393 20.77 3.00 38.68
CA THR A 393 21.25 1.71 39.19
C THR A 393 22.75 1.63 38.92
N ASP A 394 23.49 1.24 39.96
CA ASP A 394 24.94 1.39 40.19
C ASP A 394 25.90 0.78 39.15
#